data_AF-A0A8T6L0Y5-F1
#
_entry.id   AF-A0A8T6L0Y5-F1
#
_cell.length_a   1.000
_cell.length_b   1.000
_cell.length_c   1.000
_cell.angle_alpha   90.00
_cell.angle_beta   90.00
_cell.angle_gamma   90.00
#
_symmetry.space_group_name_H-M   'P 1'
#
loop_
_entity.id
_entity.type
_entity.pdbx_description
1 polymer ?
#
loop_
_entity_poly.entity_id
_entity_poly.type
_entity_poly.pdbx_seq_one_letter_code
_entity_poly.pdbx_strand_id
1 'polypeptide(L)'
;MKAWWVALVFTTLIEFALVGMIIKYGRKELAPWASDRQFLGLVALGTAAIGVLWLLVKDSMDDPLFLISFPITAFWAVPFSTALMLRRNSQRGQSTILPICSVFIVGSFQGALWFIDPFFRSPVFLMFTAMGVSWALVNLWMLRRLPAYSPQASPA
;
A
#
# COMPACT_ATOMS: atom_id res chain seq x y z
N MET A 1 4.80 11.93 21.65
CA MET A 1 4.01 10.68 21.82
C MET A 1 2.51 10.86 22.03
N LYS A 2 1.98 11.97 22.59
CA LYS A 2 0.54 12.08 22.95
C LYS A 2 -0.47 12.09 21.79
N ALA A 3 -0.04 12.33 20.55
CA ALA A 3 -0.93 12.38 19.37
C ALA A 3 -0.83 11.15 18.43
N TRP A 4 0.03 10.18 18.75
CA TRP A 4 0.27 9.01 17.88
C TRP A 4 -0.98 8.17 17.63
N TRP A 5 -1.80 8.00 18.68
CA TRP A 5 -3.06 7.26 18.60
C TRP A 5 -4.05 7.88 17.60
N VAL A 6 -3.99 9.20 17.37
CA VAL A 6 -4.85 9.89 16.40
C VAL A 6 -4.53 9.40 14.99
N ALA A 7 -3.24 9.34 14.64
CA ALA A 7 -2.80 8.82 13.35
C ALA A 7 -3.23 7.36 13.17
N LEU A 8 -3.08 6.52 14.21
CA LEU A 8 -3.53 5.13 14.21
C LEU A 8 -5.03 5.00 13.92
N VAL A 9 -5.88 5.82 14.55
CA VAL A 9 -7.33 5.81 14.30
C VAL A 9 -7.63 6.13 12.84
N PHE A 10 -7.04 7.20 12.29
CA PHE A 10 -7.28 7.57 10.89
C PHE A 10 -6.78 6.51 9.92
N THR A 11 -5.58 5.96 10.12
CA THR A 11 -5.04 4.89 9.27
C THR A 11 -5.93 3.65 9.32
N THR A 12 -6.37 3.25 10.52
CA THR A 12 -7.28 2.11 10.70
C THR A 12 -8.60 2.32 9.95
N LEU A 13 -9.20 3.51 10.02
CA LEU A 13 -10.42 3.82 9.29
C LEU A 13 -10.22 3.78 7.77
N ILE A 14 -9.08 4.26 7.27
CA ILE A 14 -8.72 4.18 5.86
C ILE A 14 -8.57 2.72 5.43
N GLU A 15 -7.92 1.88 6.24
CA GLU A 15 -7.78 0.45 5.96
C GLU A 15 -9.13 -0.26 5.90
N PHE A 16 -10.04 0.02 6.84
CA PHE A 16 -11.42 -0.52 6.77
C PHE A 16 -12.14 -0.09 5.49
N ALA A 17 -12.00 1.17 5.08
CA ALA A 17 -12.57 1.66 3.83
C ALA A 17 -11.95 0.95 2.61
N LEU A 18 -10.64 0.74 2.59
CA LEU A 18 -9.93 0.03 1.51
C LEU A 18 -10.36 -1.43 1.42
N VAL A 19 -10.46 -2.14 2.55
CA VAL A 19 -10.98 -3.52 2.59
C VAL A 19 -12.43 -3.56 2.12
N GLY A 20 -13.26 -2.61 2.54
CA GLY A 20 -14.63 -2.47 2.07
C GLY A 20 -14.71 -2.27 0.55
N MET A 21 -13.82 -1.46 -0.03
CA MET A 21 -13.73 -1.26 -1.47
C MET A 21 -13.28 -2.54 -2.20
N ILE A 22 -12.33 -3.29 -1.64
CA ILE A 22 -11.91 -4.59 -2.20
C ILE A 22 -13.10 -5.55 -2.21
N ILE A 23 -13.83 -5.68 -1.11
CA ILE A 23 -15.01 -6.57 -1.01
C ILE A 23 -16.07 -6.18 -2.05
N LYS A 24 -16.37 -4.88 -2.17
CA LYS A 24 -17.44 -4.39 -3.06
C LYS A 24 -17.10 -4.46 -4.54
N TYR A 25 -15.84 -4.19 -4.92
CA TYR A 25 -15.46 -4.00 -6.32
C TYR A 25 -14.43 -5.01 -6.83
N GLY A 26 -13.67 -5.65 -5.94
CA GLY A 26 -12.53 -6.49 -6.28
C GLY A 26 -12.91 -7.86 -6.84
N ARG A 27 -14.09 -8.41 -6.51
CA ARG A 27 -14.46 -9.79 -6.90
C ARG A 27 -14.34 -10.04 -8.39
N LYS A 28 -14.97 -9.16 -9.20
CA LYS A 28 -15.01 -9.29 -10.67
C LYS A 28 -13.61 -9.32 -11.30
N GLU A 29 -12.61 -8.76 -10.61
CA GLU A 29 -11.25 -8.67 -11.12
C GLU A 29 -10.29 -9.70 -10.50
N LEU A 30 -10.39 -9.95 -9.20
CA LEU A 30 -9.45 -10.81 -8.47
C LEU A 30 -9.88 -12.28 -8.46
N ALA A 31 -11.19 -12.55 -8.38
CA ALA A 31 -11.74 -13.90 -8.33
C ALA A 31 -13.10 -13.95 -9.05
N PRO A 32 -13.14 -13.78 -10.39
CA PRO A 32 -14.40 -13.76 -11.14
C PRO A 32 -15.20 -15.06 -11.02
N TRP A 33 -14.50 -16.17 -10.74
CA TRP A 33 -15.05 -17.50 -10.50
C TRP A 33 -15.72 -17.67 -9.13
N ALA A 34 -15.46 -16.78 -8.17
CA ALA A 34 -16.03 -16.87 -6.82
C ALA A 34 -17.39 -16.14 -6.75
N SER A 35 -18.30 -16.67 -5.92
CA SER A 35 -19.49 -15.94 -5.47
C SER A 35 -19.13 -14.81 -4.49
N ASP A 36 -20.04 -13.85 -4.27
CA ASP A 36 -19.80 -12.73 -3.34
C ASP A 36 -19.47 -13.20 -1.91
N ARG A 37 -20.14 -14.26 -1.43
CA ARG A 37 -19.88 -14.84 -0.10
C ARG A 37 -18.51 -15.53 -0.04
N GLN A 38 -18.15 -16.28 -1.08
CA GLN A 38 -16.83 -16.91 -1.15
C GLN A 38 -15.73 -15.86 -1.21
N PHE A 39 -15.92 -14.79 -1.99
CA PHE A 39 -14.95 -13.71 -2.08
C PHE A 39 -14.79 -12.95 -0.77
N LEU A 40 -15.89 -12.65 -0.06
CA LEU A 40 -15.83 -12.09 1.29
C LEU A 40 -15.04 -13.01 2.24
N GLY A 41 -15.32 -14.31 2.20
CA GLY A 41 -14.60 -15.30 3.00
C GLY A 41 -13.10 -15.35 2.68
N LEU A 42 -12.73 -15.29 1.39
CA LEU A 42 -11.33 -15.25 0.95
C LEU A 42 -10.62 -13.98 1.42
N VAL A 43 -11.27 -12.82 1.34
CA VAL A 43 -10.71 -11.55 1.84
C VAL A 43 -10.55 -11.61 3.36
N ALA A 44 -11.56 -12.07 4.09
CA ALA A 44 -11.49 -12.19 5.55
C ALA A 44 -10.38 -13.16 6.00
N LEU A 45 -10.27 -14.32 5.35
CA LEU A 45 -9.23 -15.30 5.62
C LEU A 45 -7.83 -14.75 5.28
N GLY A 46 -7.69 -14.06 4.15
CA GLY A 46 -6.42 -13.42 3.76
C GLY A 46 -5.97 -12.34 4.76
N THR A 47 -6.90 -11.49 5.21
CA THR A 47 -6.62 -10.49 6.26
C THR A 47 -6.23 -11.15 7.57
N ALA A 48 -6.92 -12.21 8.00
CA ALA A 48 -6.58 -12.96 9.21
C ALA A 48 -5.20 -13.62 9.09
N ALA A 49 -4.87 -14.21 7.93
CA ALA A 49 -3.58 -14.83 7.68
C ALA A 49 -2.42 -13.81 7.74
N ILE A 50 -2.59 -12.62 7.15
CA ILE A 50 -1.63 -11.52 7.29
C ILE A 50 -1.54 -11.04 8.75
N GLY A 51 -2.65 -11.04 9.50
CA GLY A 51 -2.65 -10.75 10.94
C GLY A 51 -1.78 -11.72 11.74
N VAL A 52 -1.79 -13.01 11.41
CA VAL A 52 -0.91 -14.00 12.04
C VAL A 52 0.56 -13.72 11.70
N LEU A 53 0.87 -13.41 10.45
CA LEU A 53 2.23 -13.01 10.05
C LEU A 53 2.66 -11.74 10.79
N TRP A 54 1.75 -10.79 10.99
CA TRP A 54 2.01 -9.58 11.74
C TRP A 54 2.37 -9.87 13.20
N LEU A 55 1.73 -10.83 13.87
CA LEU A 55 2.10 -11.22 15.24
C LEU A 55 3.56 -11.71 15.30
N LEU A 56 3.99 -12.51 14.33
CA LEU A 56 5.37 -12.98 14.23
C LEU A 56 6.35 -11.81 14.02
N VAL A 57 6.03 -10.90 13.09
CA VAL A 57 6.87 -9.71 12.82
C VAL A 57 6.95 -8.83 14.06
N LYS A 58 5.80 -8.60 14.73
CA LYS A 58 5.69 -7.81 15.95
C LYS A 58 6.62 -8.35 17.05
N ASP A 59 6.61 -9.66 17.28
CA ASP A 59 7.46 -10.28 18.30
C ASP A 59 8.96 -10.24 17.94
N SER A 60 9.30 -10.19 16.64
CA SER A 60 10.69 -10.05 16.20
C SER A 60 11.22 -8.61 16.25
N MET A 61 10.34 -7.62 16.41
CA MET A 61 10.71 -6.21 16.46
C MET A 61 10.84 -5.75 17.91
N ASP A 62 12.05 -5.36 18.32
CA ASP A 62 12.30 -4.70 19.60
C ASP A 62 11.92 -3.19 19.55
N ASP A 63 10.76 -2.88 18.96
CA ASP A 63 10.22 -1.53 18.80
C ASP A 63 8.79 -1.48 19.38
N PRO A 64 8.58 -0.86 20.56
CA PRO A 64 7.28 -0.84 21.22
C PRO A 64 6.23 -0.02 20.47
N LEU A 65 6.65 0.86 19.55
CA LEU A 65 5.76 1.73 18.76
C LEU A 65 5.55 1.21 17.33
N PHE A 66 6.29 0.18 16.93
CA PHE A 66 6.24 -0.43 15.59
C PHE A 66 6.37 0.59 14.46
N LEU A 67 7.21 1.62 14.63
CA LEU A 67 7.32 2.78 13.75
C LEU A 67 7.73 2.39 12.33
N ILE A 68 8.55 1.35 12.18
CA ILE A 68 9.01 0.86 10.87
C ILE A 68 7.88 0.24 10.02
N SER A 69 6.79 -0.21 10.64
CA SER A 69 5.69 -0.86 9.93
C SER A 69 4.99 0.09 8.95
N PHE A 70 4.91 1.38 9.27
CA PHE A 70 4.27 2.38 8.43
C PHE A 70 5.04 2.65 7.12
N PRO A 71 6.37 2.94 7.16
CA PRO A 71 7.19 3.00 5.96
C PRO A 71 7.11 1.72 5.12
N ILE A 72 7.09 0.54 5.75
CA ILE A 72 6.98 -0.75 5.05
C ILE A 72 5.64 -0.85 4.29
N THR A 73 4.52 -0.55 4.93
CA THR A 73 3.21 -0.59 4.28
C THR A 73 3.11 0.44 3.14
N ALA A 74 3.63 1.66 3.36
CA ALA A 74 3.68 2.69 2.32
C ALA A 74 4.56 2.27 1.13
N PHE A 75 5.66 1.56 1.38
CA PHE A 75 6.51 1.00 0.35
C PHE A 75 5.76 -0.04 -0.49
N TRP A 76 5.08 -1.00 0.14
CA TRP A 76 4.37 -2.08 -0.56
C TRP A 76 3.25 -1.62 -1.48
N ALA A 77 2.63 -0.47 -1.20
CA ALA A 77 1.64 0.13 -2.10
C ALA A 77 2.20 0.35 -3.52
N VAL A 78 3.51 0.62 -3.65
CA VAL A 78 4.15 0.94 -4.92
C VAL A 78 4.34 -0.31 -5.80
N PRO A 79 4.98 -1.42 -5.36
CA PRO A 79 5.05 -2.65 -6.13
C PRO A 79 3.68 -3.23 -6.50
N PHE A 80 2.70 -3.18 -5.59
CA PHE A 80 1.34 -3.66 -5.90
C PHE A 80 0.65 -2.81 -6.97
N SER A 81 0.85 -1.49 -6.95
CA SER A 81 0.42 -0.62 -8.05
C SER A 81 1.11 -1.00 -9.36
N THR A 82 2.42 -1.29 -9.35
CA THR A 82 3.16 -1.77 -10.52
C THR A 82 2.55 -3.06 -11.09
N ALA A 83 2.29 -4.05 -10.23
CA ALA A 83 1.71 -5.32 -10.64
C ALA A 83 0.31 -5.14 -11.28
N LEU A 84 -0.52 -4.25 -10.72
CA LEU A 84 -1.82 -3.93 -11.30
C LEU A 84 -1.71 -3.23 -12.65
N MET A 85 -0.79 -2.28 -12.79
CA MET A 85 -0.52 -1.58 -14.05
C MET A 85 -0.08 -2.56 -15.14
N LEU A 86 0.85 -3.46 -14.83
CA LEU A 86 1.33 -4.48 -15.75
C LEU A 86 0.23 -5.46 -16.16
N ARG A 87 -0.59 -5.90 -15.19
CA ARG A 87 -1.72 -6.81 -15.46
C ARG A 87 -2.79 -6.18 -16.35
N ARG A 88 -3.13 -4.91 -16.10
CA ARG A 88 -4.19 -4.19 -16.84
C ARG A 88 -3.73 -3.57 -18.14
N ASN A 89 -2.41 -3.43 -18.33
CA ASN A 89 -1.75 -2.73 -19.43
C ASN A 89 -2.43 -1.40 -19.82
N SER A 90 -2.90 -0.65 -18.82
CA SER A 90 -3.64 0.61 -18.98
C SER A 90 -3.60 1.42 -17.69
N GLN A 91 -3.94 2.70 -17.78
CA GLN A 91 -4.05 3.59 -16.62
C GLN A 91 -5.30 3.32 -15.74
N ARG A 92 -6.02 2.21 -15.94
CA ARG A 92 -7.27 1.93 -15.24
C ARG A 92 -7.07 1.88 -13.72
N GLY A 93 -7.75 2.76 -13.00
CA GLY A 93 -7.70 2.85 -11.55
C GLY A 93 -6.36 3.38 -11.01
N GLN A 94 -5.57 4.06 -11.83
CA GLN A 94 -4.32 4.69 -11.44
C GLN A 94 -4.34 6.17 -11.88
N SER A 95 -3.70 7.02 -11.08
CA SER A 95 -3.51 8.43 -11.40
C SER A 95 -2.05 8.77 -11.18
N THR A 96 -1.51 9.73 -11.95
CA THR A 96 -0.13 10.22 -11.79
C THR A 96 0.10 10.88 -10.42
N ILE A 97 -0.97 11.32 -9.75
CA ILE A 97 -0.91 11.87 -8.39
C ILE A 97 -0.53 10.79 -7.38
N LEU A 98 -0.98 9.54 -7.56
CA LEU A 98 -0.73 8.47 -6.59
C LEU A 98 0.77 8.20 -6.33
N PRO A 99 1.62 7.93 -7.35
CA PRO A 99 3.04 7.74 -7.12
C PRO A 99 3.72 9.01 -6.59
N ILE A 100 3.25 10.21 -6.95
CA ILE A 100 3.77 11.46 -6.38
C ILE A 100 3.48 11.51 -4.87
N CYS A 101 2.24 11.22 -4.46
CA CYS A 101 1.88 11.10 -3.05
C CYS A 101 2.73 10.04 -2.34
N SER A 102 3.01 8.89 -2.97
CA SER A 102 3.90 7.87 -2.39
C SER A 102 5.31 8.39 -2.16
N VAL A 103 5.89 9.17 -3.08
CA VAL A 103 7.21 9.82 -2.89
C VAL A 103 7.17 10.74 -1.68
N PHE A 104 6.14 11.59 -1.56
CA PHE A 104 5.99 12.47 -0.41
C PHE A 104 5.82 11.70 0.89
N ILE A 105 4.97 10.67 0.93
CA ILE A 105 4.74 9.87 2.13
C ILE A 105 6.05 9.19 2.59
N VAL A 106 6.76 8.51 1.70
CA VAL A 106 8.01 7.81 2.03
C VAL A 106 9.09 8.80 2.48
N GLY A 107 9.23 9.94 1.78
CA GLY A 107 10.18 10.99 2.15
C GLY A 107 9.83 11.67 3.48
N SER A 108 8.56 11.95 3.72
CA SER A 108 8.08 12.52 4.99
C SER A 108 8.28 11.56 6.16
N PHE A 109 8.11 10.25 5.97
CA PHE A 109 8.45 9.27 7.00
C PHE A 109 9.94 9.30 7.33
N GLN A 110 10.82 9.31 6.33
CA GLN A 110 12.26 9.43 6.56
C GLN A 110 12.59 10.69 7.39
N GLY A 111 11.99 11.84 7.06
CA GLY A 111 12.20 13.08 7.79
C GLY A 111 11.64 13.06 9.22
N ALA A 112 10.44 12.50 9.40
CA ALA A 112 9.80 12.41 10.72
C ALA A 112 10.54 11.44 11.66
N LEU A 113 11.01 10.32 11.13
CA LEU A 113 11.71 9.29 11.91
C LEU A 113 13.19 9.63 12.17
N TRP A 114 13.77 10.56 11.40
CA TRP A 114 15.17 10.98 11.50
C TRP A 114 15.64 11.32 12.93
N PHE A 115 14.75 11.96 13.70
CA PHE A 115 15.05 12.46 15.05
C PHE A 115 14.74 11.47 16.17
N ILE A 116 14.15 10.31 15.85
CA ILE A 116 13.66 9.37 16.85
C ILE A 116 14.77 8.40 17.25
N ASP A 117 15.41 7.76 16.28
CA ASP A 117 16.40 6.69 16.52
C ASP A 117 17.54 6.72 15.48
N PRO A 118 18.80 6.42 15.86
CA PRO A 118 19.90 6.26 14.91
C PRO A 118 19.66 5.24 13.79
N PHE A 119 18.86 4.20 14.02
CA PHE A 119 18.49 3.19 13.03
C PHE A 119 17.89 3.83 11.76
N PHE A 120 17.06 4.87 11.90
CA PHE A 120 16.45 5.56 10.77
C PHE A 120 17.43 6.39 9.93
N ARG A 121 18.66 6.57 10.42
CA ARG A 121 19.79 7.17 9.70
C ARG A 121 20.79 6.14 9.19
N SER A 122 20.53 4.85 9.44
CA SER A 122 21.39 3.77 8.97
C SER A 122 21.38 3.69 7.44
N PRO A 123 22.47 3.22 6.83
CA PRO A 123 22.53 3.00 5.38
C PRO A 123 21.39 2.10 4.87
N VAL A 124 21.01 1.08 5.64
CA VAL A 124 19.93 0.16 5.27
C VAL A 124 18.58 0.89 5.17
N PHE A 125 18.25 1.73 6.16
CA PHE A 125 17.01 2.48 6.14
C PHE A 125 17.00 3.55 5.04
N LEU A 126 18.14 4.22 4.81
CA LEU A 126 18.29 5.18 3.72
C LEU A 126 18.14 4.53 2.34
N MET A 127 18.72 3.34 2.14
CA MET A 127 18.55 2.55 0.92
C MET A 127 17.10 2.11 0.73
N PHE A 128 16.42 1.71 1.80
CA PHE A 128 15.00 1.37 1.77
C PHE A 128 14.15 2.57 1.31
N THR A 129 14.38 3.76 1.87
CA THR A 129 13.73 5.01 1.45
C THR A 129 14.03 5.34 -0.02
N ALA A 130 15.31 5.28 -0.42
CA ALA A 130 15.73 5.57 -1.79
C ALA A 130 15.10 4.60 -2.79
N MET A 131 14.99 3.31 -2.43
CA MET A 131 14.32 2.30 -3.24
C MET A 131 12.82 2.62 -3.39
N GLY A 132 12.13 2.97 -2.30
CA GLY A 132 10.71 3.33 -2.34
C GLY A 132 10.43 4.54 -3.24
N VAL A 133 11.24 5.60 -3.11
CA VAL A 133 11.14 6.79 -3.95
C VAL A 133 11.43 6.45 -5.41
N SER A 134 12.52 5.73 -5.68
CA SER A 134 12.91 5.35 -7.05
C SER A 134 11.83 4.51 -7.72
N TRP A 135 11.25 3.55 -7.02
CA TRP A 135 10.17 2.72 -7.55
C TRP A 135 8.89 3.53 -7.83
N ALA A 136 8.55 4.48 -6.96
CA ALA A 136 7.41 5.36 -7.20
C ALA A 136 7.63 6.23 -8.45
N LEU A 137 8.86 6.70 -8.68
CA LEU A 137 9.23 7.41 -9.92
C LEU A 137 9.14 6.50 -11.15
N VAL A 138 9.53 5.23 -11.03
CA VAL A 138 9.33 4.22 -12.08
C VAL A 138 7.83 4.07 -12.39
N ASN A 139 6.97 3.98 -11.37
CA ASN A 139 5.52 3.92 -11.57
C ASN A 139 4.97 5.18 -12.26
N LEU A 140 5.46 6.36 -11.89
CA LEU A 140 5.08 7.61 -12.55
C LEU A 140 5.51 7.61 -14.04
N TRP A 141 6.71 7.14 -14.33
CA TRP A 141 7.20 6.98 -15.70
C TRP A 141 6.34 5.98 -16.48
N MET A 142 6.02 4.82 -15.90
CA MET A 142 5.16 3.81 -16.52
C MET A 142 3.78 4.36 -16.82
N LEU A 143 3.15 5.07 -15.89
CA LEU A 143 1.82 5.66 -16.10
C LEU A 143 1.79 6.61 -17.30
N ARG A 144 2.84 7.41 -17.49
CA ARG A 144 2.96 8.31 -18.66
C ARG A 144 3.10 7.56 -19.99
N ARG A 145 3.46 6.27 -19.97
CA ARG A 145 3.62 5.42 -21.15
C ARG A 145 2.41 4.53 -21.43
N LEU A 146 1.62 4.22 -20.41
CA LEU A 146 0.44 3.36 -20.53
C LEU A 146 -0.72 4.09 -21.24
N PRO A 147 -1.56 3.37 -22.00
CA PRO A 147 -2.72 3.95 -22.65
C PRO A 147 -3.72 4.48 -21.62
N ALA A 148 -4.30 5.64 -21.92
CA ALA A 148 -5.38 6.21 -21.13
C ALA A 148 -6.57 5.25 -21.12
N TYR A 149 -7.13 5.02 -19.92
CA TYR A 149 -8.31 4.17 -19.80
C TYR A 149 -9.54 4.92 -20.31
N SER A 150 -10.09 4.46 -21.43
CA SER A 150 -11.42 4.89 -21.89
C SER A 150 -12.46 3.88 -21.42
N PRO A 151 -13.41 4.26 -20.56
CA PRO A 151 -14.55 3.42 -20.22
C PRO A 151 -15.53 3.39 -21.41
N GLN A 152 -15.12 2.86 -22.56
CA GLN A 152 -16.09 2.54 -23.60
C GLN A 152 -17.08 1.52 -23.04
N ALA A 153 -18.36 1.88 -23.12
CA ALA A 153 -19.48 1.26 -22.45
C ALA A 153 -19.38 -0.27 -22.45
N SER A 154 -19.26 -0.87 -21.26
CA SER A 154 -19.58 -2.28 -21.10
C SER A 154 -20.97 -2.51 -21.69
N PRO A 155 -21.17 -3.48 -22.60
CA PRO A 155 -22.52 -3.93 -22.90
C PRO A 155 -23.16 -4.37 -21.58
N ALA A 156 -24.39 -3.89 -21.38
CA ALA A 156 -25.19 -4.06 -20.17
C ALA A 156 -25.31 -5.53 -19.74
#